data_AF-A0A962XDG7-F1
#
_entry.id   AF-A0A962XDG7-F1
#
_cell.length_a   1.000
_cell.length_b   1.000
_cell.length_c   1.000
_cell.angle_alpha   90.00
_cell.angle_beta   90.00
_cell.angle_gamma   90.00
#
_symmetry.space_group_name_H-M   'P 1'
#
loop_
_entity.id
_entity.type
_entity.pdbx_description
1 polymer ?
#
loop_
_entity_poly.entity_id
_entity_poly.type
_entity_poly.pdbx_seq_one_letter_code
_entity_poly.pdbx_strand_id
1 'polypeptide(L)' 'MKHFEPQNLGLVPMVVEQSARGERAYDIYSRLLKERVIFCVGPVEDHMANLIVAQLLFLESENPDKDVHL' A
#
# COMPACT_ATOMS: atom_id res chain seq x y z
N MET A 1 17.00 8.72 21.86
CA MET A 1 16.24 7.81 20.98
C MET A 1 16.43 8.33 19.56
N LYS A 2 17.03 7.57 18.63
CA LYS A 2 17.20 8.04 17.24
C LYS A 2 15.89 7.78 16.51
N HIS A 3 15.21 8.83 16.07
CA HIS A 3 14.08 8.71 15.15
C HIS A 3 14.61 8.24 13.79
N PHE A 4 14.22 7.04 13.38
CA PHE A 4 14.46 6.56 12.03
C PHE A 4 13.39 7.20 11.14
N GLU A 5 13.69 8.39 10.64
CA GLU A 5 12.88 9.00 9.60
C GLU A 5 13.13 8.24 8.28
N PRO A 6 12.08 7.71 7.63
CA PRO A 6 12.23 7.02 6.36
C PRO A 6 12.82 7.98 5.32
N GLN A 7 14.01 7.65 4.82
CA GLN A 7 14.71 8.43 3.81
C GLN A 7 14.21 8.00 2.42
N ASN A 8 14.16 8.94 1.48
CA ASN A 8 13.89 8.70 0.05
C ASN A 8 12.42 8.40 -0.37
N LEU A 9 11.42 8.92 0.36
CA LEU A 9 9.99 8.82 -0.05
C LEU A 9 9.64 9.57 -1.35
N GLY A 10 10.52 10.45 -1.85
CA GLY A 10 10.22 11.30 -3.02
C GLY A 10 10.16 10.56 -4.36
N LEU A 11 10.74 9.37 -4.46
CA LEU A 11 10.69 8.55 -5.67
C LEU A 11 10.22 7.15 -5.30
N VAL A 12 8.95 6.84 -5.61
CA VAL A 12 8.39 5.50 -5.42
C VAL A 12 8.79 4.63 -6.62
N PRO A 13 9.48 3.49 -6.41
CA PRO A 13 9.81 2.59 -7.50
C PRO A 13 8.58 2.06 -8.21
N MET A 14 8.67 1.92 -9.53
CA MET A 14 7.65 1.28 -10.36
C MET A 14 8.03 -0.17 -10.64
N VAL A 15 7.05 -1.06 -10.62
CA VAL A 15 7.17 -2.48 -10.97
C VAL A 15 6.23 -2.82 -12.12
N VAL A 16 6.64 -3.77 -12.96
CA VAL A 16 5.86 -4.26 -14.10
C VAL A 16 5.36 -5.67 -13.76
N GLU A 17 4.04 -5.85 -13.79
CA GLU A 17 3.40 -7.15 -13.64
C GLU A 17 3.01 -7.68 -15.01
N GLN A 18 3.48 -8.89 -15.35
CA GLN A 18 3.11 -9.58 -16.58
C GLN A 18 1.82 -10.38 -16.36
N SER A 19 0.84 -10.18 -17.24
CA SER A 19 -0.40 -10.96 -17.27
C SER A 19 -0.63 -11.53 -18.67
N ALA A 20 -1.53 -12.51 -18.80
CA ALA A 20 -1.91 -13.06 -20.10
C ALA A 20 -2.50 -12.02 -21.08
N ARG A 21 -2.93 -10.86 -20.57
CA ARG A 21 -3.48 -9.74 -21.37
C ARG A 21 -2.44 -8.64 -21.64
N GLY A 22 -1.18 -8.83 -21.25
CA GLY A 22 -0.09 -7.87 -21.41
C GLY A 22 0.53 -7.42 -20.08
N GLU A 23 1.33 -6.36 -20.15
CA GLU A 23 2.08 -5.80 -19.02
C GLU A 23 1.32 -4.64 -18.38
N ARG A 24 1.32 -4.56 -17.05
CA ARG A 24 0.78 -3.42 -16.31
C ARG A 24 1.80 -2.90 -15.30
N ALA A 25 2.05 -1.60 -15.34
CA ALA A 25 2.92 -0.92 -14.40
C ALA A 25 2.15 -0.45 -13.17
N TYR A 26 2.77 -0.60 -12.00
CA TYR A 26 2.27 -0.15 -10.70
C TYR A 26 3.42 0.51 -9.95
N ASP A 27 3.13 1.49 -9.09
CA ASP A 27 4.07 1.79 -8.02
C ASP A 27 4.09 0.62 -7.02
N ILE A 28 5.19 0.46 -6.30
CA ILE A 28 5.38 -0.70 -5.42
C ILE A 28 4.29 -0.82 -4.34
N TYR A 29 3.77 0.30 -3.81
CA TYR A 29 2.71 0.28 -2.81
C TYR A 29 1.39 -0.21 -3.40
N SER A 30 1.00 0.30 -4.57
CA SER A 30 -0.17 -0.18 -5.30
C SER A 30 -0.07 -1.67 -5.63
N ARG A 31 1.12 -2.17 -5.98
CA ARG A 31 1.31 -3.61 -6.22
C ARG A 31 1.10 -4.43 -4.95
N LEU A 32 1.61 -3.96 -3.81
CA LEU A 32 1.48 -4.65 -2.53
C LEU A 32 0.07 -4.56 -1.94
N LEU A 33 -0.67 -3.48 -2.21
CA LEU A 33 -2.08 -3.38 -1.85
C LEU A 33 -2.93 -4.45 -2.54
N LYS A 34 -2.59 -4.87 -3.77
CA LYS A 34 -3.23 -6.03 -4.42
C LYS A 34 -3.01 -7.35 -3.68
N GLU A 35 -1.89 -7.47 -2.97
CA GLU A 35 -1.61 -8.59 -2.05
C GLU A 35 -2.13 -8.32 -0.63
N ARG A 36 -2.97 -7.29 -0.45
CA ARG A 36 -3.60 -6.91 0.82
C ARG A 36 -2.61 -6.47 1.89
N VAL A 37 -1.50 -5.86 1.49
CA VAL A 37 -0.52 -5.25 2.40
C VAL A 37 -0.75 -3.74 2.45
N ILE A 38 -0.94 -3.20 3.65
CA ILE A 38 -1.08 -1.77 3.94
C ILE A 38 0.12 -1.32 4.77
N PHE A 39 0.69 -0.16 4.42
CA PHE A 39 1.82 0.42 5.14
C PHE A 39 1.37 1.57 6.03
N CYS A 40 1.72 1.49 7.31
CA CYS A 40 1.54 2.55 8.31
C CYS A 40 2.92 3.04 8.74
N VAL A 41 3.44 4.06 8.04
CA VAL A 41 4.83 4.51 8.22
C VAL A 41 4.85 5.98 8.66
N GLY A 42 5.58 6.25 9.74
CA GLY A 42 5.71 7.59 10.31
C GLY A 42 4.66 7.91 11.37
N PRO A 43 4.56 9.19 11.79
CA PRO A 43 3.57 9.65 12.74
C PRO A 43 2.14 9.44 12.22
N VAL A 44 1.24 9.03 13.11
CA VAL A 44 -0.18 8.92 12.78
C VAL A 44 -0.80 10.33 12.77
N GLU A 45 -1.28 10.73 11.60
CA GLU A 45 -2.00 11.98 11.37
C GLU A 45 -3.36 11.72 10.70
N ASP A 46 -4.28 12.68 10.78
CA ASP A 46 -5.66 12.52 10.27
C ASP A 46 -5.71 12.13 8.79
N HIS A 47 -4.81 12.69 7.98
CA HIS A 47 -4.73 12.37 6.56
C HIS A 47 -4.31 10.90 6.34
N MET A 48 -3.28 10.45 7.04
CA MET A 48 -2.80 9.06 6.98
C MET A 48 -3.87 8.08 7.48
N ALA A 49 -4.53 8.39 8.60
CA ALA A 49 -5.59 7.57 9.14
C ALA A 49 -6.75 7.42 8.14
N ASN A 50 -7.16 8.51 7.49
CA ASN A 50 -8.20 8.49 6.47
C ASN A 50 -7.82 7.62 5.25
N LEU A 51 -6.57 7.67 4.80
CA LEU A 51 -6.09 6.82 3.71
C LEU A 51 -6.08 5.33 4.09
N ILE A 52 -5.61 4.99 5.29
CA ILE A 52 -5.61 3.60 5.78
C ILE A 52 -7.04 3.06 5.90
N VAL A 53 -7.97 3.85 6.43
CA VAL A 53 -9.39 3.45 6.51
C VAL A 53 -9.97 3.20 5.12
N ALA A 54 -9.68 4.07 4.14
CA ALA A 54 -10.13 3.87 2.77
C ALA A 54 -9.55 2.58 2.15
N GLN A 55 -8.27 2.27 2.40
CA GLN A 55 -7.63 1.04 1.94
C GLN A 55 -8.25 -0.21 2.59
N LEU A 56 -8.56 -0.17 3.89
CA LEU A 56 -9.22 -1.26 4.60
C LEU A 56 -10.61 -1.54 4.04
N LEU A 57 -11.44 -0.51 3.87
CA LEU A 57 -12.79 -0.64 3.30
C LEU A 57 -12.75 -1.15 1.86
N PHE A 58 -11.77 -0.70 1.07
CA PHE A 58 -11.55 -1.21 -0.28
C PHE A 58 -11.24 -2.71 -0.27
N LEU A 59 -10.30 -3.17 0.56
CA LEU A 59 -9.92 -4.57 0.66
C LEU A 59 -11.03 -5.46 1.22
N GLU A 60 -11.81 -4.96 2.17
CA GLU A 60 -13.01 -5.62 2.70
C GLU A 60 -14.06 -5.83 1.59
N SER A 61 -14.29 -4.81 0.75
CA SER A 61 -15.24 -4.91 -0.36
C SER A 61 -14.84 -5.91 -1.46
N GLU A 62 -13.53 -6.11 -1.66
CA GLU A 62 -13.00 -7.08 -2.64
C GLU A 62 -13.11 -8.53 -2.13
N ASN A 63 -12.76 -8.76 -0.87
CA ASN A 63 -12.89 -10.05 -0.21
C ASN A 63 -12.83 -9.87 1.32
N PRO A 64 -13.96 -9.99 2.04
CA PRO A 64 -14.00 -9.80 3.48
C PRO A 64 -13.37 -10.95 4.26
N ASP A 65 -13.25 -12.15 3.67
CA ASP A 65 -12.75 -13.35 4.34
C ASP A 65 -11.22 -13.49 4.27
N LYS A 66 -10.54 -12.67 3.45
CA LYS A 66 -9.09 -12.68 3.34
C LYS A 66 -8.44 -11.74 4.34
N ASP A 67 -7.33 -12.17 4.94
CA ASP A 67 -6.54 -11.36 5.85
C ASP A 67 -5.98 -10.09 5.19
N VAL A 68 -5.79 -9.06 6.01
CA VAL A 68 -5.03 -7.85 5.66
C VAL A 68 -3.73 -7.88 6.46
N HIS A 69 -2.62 -7.57 5.80
CA HIS A 69 -1.30 -7.49 6.40
C HIS A 69 -0.91 -6.02 6.64
N LEU A 70 -0.37 -5.73 7.83
CA LEU A 70 0.11 -4.42 8.26
C LEU A 70 1.59 -4.47 8.62
#